data_AF-A0A1V1P7D8-F1
#
_entry.id   AF-A0A1V1P7D8-F1
#
_cell.length_a   1.000
_cell.length_b   1.000
_cell.length_c   1.000
_cell.angle_alpha   90.00
_cell.angle_beta   90.00
_cell.angle_gamma   90.00
#
_symmetry.space_group_name_H-M   'P 1'
#
loop_
_entity.id
_entity.type
_entity.pdbx_description
1 polymer ?
#
loop_
_entity_poly.entity_id
_entity_poly.type
_entity_poly.pdbx_seq_one_letter_code
_entity_poly.pdbx_strand_id
1 'polypeptide(L)'
;MAESICQADISSKLWKSEPSTIIGRDKNLTAKTHQLAYPNYTRMDEDTGLVLHVSDDLAEHFQKVQIGRLGGEGRMCHITALEASPIFSNTQLMITRIQDTGRFKIVLLTPGFFENKGYYPDFLSQNNSHFPEGEWEIDGHKKKVQLVSMAVQRAKKIGGWNLATGVPKPMIKAVPAGTVYYFEMVNFDPDTDKDWITSLIQSSFPGTLPGDLNYCKQGFNTFFTGGWDYV
;
A
#
# COMPACT_ATOMS: atom_id res chain seq x y z
N MET A 1 1.29 5.97 -29.20
CA MET A 1 -0.02 6.43 -28.73
C MET A 1 -0.35 5.61 -27.50
N ALA A 2 -0.22 6.19 -26.31
CA ALA A 2 -0.63 5.53 -25.07
C ALA A 2 -2.11 5.84 -24.88
N GLU A 3 -2.97 4.83 -25.02
CA GLU A 3 -4.38 4.95 -24.65
C GLU A 3 -4.43 5.27 -23.16
N SER A 4 -5.12 6.37 -22.83
CA SER A 4 -5.43 6.75 -21.45
C SER A 4 -6.40 5.71 -20.90
N ILE A 5 -5.89 4.64 -20.31
CA ILE A 5 -6.70 3.66 -19.60
C ILE A 5 -7.18 4.32 -18.30
N CYS A 6 -8.47 4.65 -18.25
CA CYS A 6 -9.07 5.21 -17.05
C CYS A 6 -9.14 4.12 -15.95
N GLN A 7 -9.00 4.50 -14.68
CA GLN A 7 -9.00 3.54 -13.55
C GLN A 7 -10.25 2.65 -13.51
N ALA A 8 -11.38 3.12 -14.05
CA ALA A 8 -12.64 2.38 -14.18
C ALA A 8 -12.58 1.23 -15.21
N ASP A 9 -11.77 1.35 -16.26
CA ASP A 9 -11.64 0.35 -17.33
C ASP A 9 -10.76 -0.84 -16.93
N ILE A 10 -9.88 -0.65 -15.95
CA ILE A 10 -9.06 -1.74 -15.38
C ILE A 10 -9.84 -2.44 -14.26
N SER A 11 -10.49 -1.68 -13.36
CA SER A 11 -11.17 -2.30 -12.21
C SER A 11 -12.32 -3.21 -12.64
N SER A 12 -13.08 -2.84 -13.68
CA SER A 12 -14.17 -3.66 -14.23
C SER A 12 -13.71 -4.99 -14.84
N LYS A 13 -12.42 -5.11 -15.19
CA LYS A 13 -11.78 -6.35 -15.68
C LYS A 13 -11.18 -7.22 -14.57
N LEU A 14 -11.14 -6.72 -13.33
CA LEU A 14 -10.55 -7.41 -12.18
C LEU A 14 -11.62 -7.89 -11.20
N TRP A 15 -12.70 -7.11 -11.03
CA TRP A 15 -13.80 -7.46 -10.15
C TRP A 15 -15.07 -6.67 -10.47
N LYS A 16 -16.20 -7.19 -10.00
CA LYS A 16 -17.52 -6.56 -10.13
C LYS A 16 -18.25 -6.49 -8.79
N SER A 17 -19.19 -5.56 -8.72
CA SER A 17 -20.10 -5.41 -7.59
C SER A 17 -21.21 -6.47 -7.67
N GLU A 18 -21.42 -7.22 -6.59
CA GLU A 18 -22.45 -8.26 -6.48
C GLU A 18 -23.39 -7.92 -5.31
N PRO A 19 -24.46 -7.15 -5.54
CA PRO A 19 -25.44 -6.83 -4.51
C PRO A 19 -26.20 -8.08 -4.10
N SER A 20 -26.49 -8.21 -2.80
CA SER A 20 -27.24 -9.33 -2.24
C SER A 20 -28.31 -8.84 -1.27
N THR A 21 -29.31 -9.70 -1.04
CA THR A 21 -30.38 -9.45 -0.06
C THR A 21 -30.41 -10.59 0.93
N ILE A 22 -30.32 -10.26 2.22
CA ILE A 22 -30.33 -11.22 3.32
C ILE A 22 -31.54 -10.93 4.20
N ILE A 23 -32.27 -11.99 4.55
CA ILE A 23 -33.37 -11.94 5.52
C ILE A 23 -33.10 -12.86 6.70
N GLY A 24 -33.38 -12.37 7.91
CA GLY A 24 -33.48 -13.21 9.10
C GLY A 24 -34.85 -13.87 9.16
N ARG A 25 -34.88 -15.17 9.44
CA ARG A 25 -36.12 -15.95 9.56
C ARG A 25 -36.34 -16.42 11.00
N ASP A 26 -37.60 -16.63 11.35
CA ASP A 26 -37.97 -17.34 12.58
C ASP A 26 -38.07 -18.85 12.36
N LYS A 27 -38.44 -19.56 13.42
CA LYS A 27 -38.61 -21.02 13.40
C LYS A 27 -39.79 -21.46 12.53
N ASN A 28 -40.73 -20.58 12.24
CA ASN A 28 -41.88 -20.81 11.37
C ASN A 28 -41.58 -20.45 9.92
N LEU A 29 -40.30 -20.20 9.59
CA LEU A 29 -39.82 -19.89 8.25
C LEU A 29 -40.34 -18.55 7.70
N THR A 30 -40.90 -17.70 8.56
CA THR A 30 -41.33 -16.33 8.23
C THR A 30 -40.23 -15.30 8.47
N ALA A 31 -40.28 -14.19 7.75
CA ALA A 31 -39.29 -13.12 7.88
C ALA A 31 -39.47 -12.40 9.23
N LYS A 32 -38.36 -12.18 9.94
CA LYS A 32 -38.35 -11.43 11.20
C LYS A 32 -38.32 -9.93 10.93
N THR A 33 -39.10 -9.19 11.72
CA THR A 33 -39.08 -7.73 11.74
C THR A 33 -37.65 -7.21 12.01
N HIS A 34 -37.23 -6.18 11.28
CA HIS A 34 -35.91 -5.54 11.38
C HIS A 34 -34.70 -6.42 11.03
N GLN A 35 -34.89 -7.58 10.40
CA GLN A 35 -33.79 -8.46 9.96
C GLN A 35 -33.70 -8.53 8.44
N LEU A 36 -33.55 -7.37 7.80
CA LEU A 36 -33.32 -7.25 6.36
C LEU A 36 -31.99 -6.52 6.15
N ALA A 37 -31.11 -7.08 5.32
CA ALA A 37 -29.83 -6.48 4.98
C ALA A 37 -29.58 -6.54 3.46
N TYR A 38 -28.92 -5.51 2.94
CA TYR A 38 -28.54 -5.39 1.53
C TYR A 38 -27.03 -5.15 1.39
N PRO A 39 -26.18 -6.15 1.70
CA PRO A 39 -24.75 -6.03 1.49
C PRO A 39 -24.41 -6.01 0.00
N ASN A 40 -23.30 -5.35 -0.31
CA ASN A 40 -22.73 -5.33 -1.65
C ASN A 40 -21.36 -6.00 -1.61
N TYR A 41 -21.23 -7.12 -2.29
CA TYR A 41 -20.00 -7.92 -2.27
C TYR A 41 -19.10 -7.58 -3.47
N THR A 42 -17.81 -7.88 -3.31
CA THR A 42 -16.85 -7.85 -4.41
C THR A 42 -16.71 -9.25 -4.98
N ARG A 43 -17.08 -9.40 -6.25
CA ARG A 43 -16.90 -10.63 -7.02
C ARG A 43 -15.65 -10.46 -7.89
N MET A 44 -14.57 -11.13 -7.51
CA MET A 44 -13.35 -11.17 -8.31
C MET A 44 -13.63 -11.86 -9.65
N ASP A 45 -12.99 -11.37 -10.70
CA ASP A 45 -13.01 -12.04 -12.01
C ASP A 45 -12.11 -13.28 -12.00
N GLU A 46 -12.24 -14.12 -13.03
CA GLU A 46 -11.33 -15.26 -13.21
C GLU A 46 -9.87 -14.79 -13.27
N ASP A 47 -8.95 -15.61 -12.76
CA ASP A 47 -7.50 -15.32 -12.67
C ASP A 47 -7.11 -14.04 -11.91
N THR A 48 -8.02 -13.44 -11.14
CA THR A 48 -7.71 -12.27 -10.30
C THR A 48 -7.59 -12.66 -8.82
N GLY A 49 -6.53 -12.20 -8.17
CA GLY A 49 -6.26 -12.45 -6.75
C GLY A 49 -5.70 -11.24 -6.02
N LEU A 50 -5.46 -11.40 -4.72
CA LEU A 50 -4.74 -10.44 -3.89
C LEU A 50 -3.33 -10.96 -3.65
N VAL A 51 -2.33 -10.11 -3.89
CA VAL A 51 -0.93 -10.42 -3.60
C VAL A 51 -0.55 -9.78 -2.28
N LEU A 52 0.07 -10.58 -1.41
CA LEU A 52 0.52 -10.17 -0.09
C LEU A 52 1.99 -10.55 0.03
N HIS A 53 2.80 -9.67 0.60
CA HIS A 53 4.09 -10.05 1.13
C HIS A 53 3.93 -10.33 2.63
N VAL A 54 4.48 -11.44 3.09
CA VAL A 54 4.51 -11.84 4.50
C VAL A 54 5.97 -11.97 4.91
N SER A 55 6.27 -11.61 6.16
CA SER A 55 7.60 -11.75 6.71
C SER A 55 8.03 -13.23 6.79
N ASP A 56 9.33 -13.46 6.73
CA ASP A 56 9.90 -14.82 6.65
C ASP A 56 9.50 -15.71 7.83
N ASP A 57 9.27 -15.15 9.02
CA ASP A 57 8.81 -15.87 10.20
C ASP A 57 7.38 -16.42 10.07
N LEU A 58 6.58 -15.87 9.15
CA LEU A 58 5.23 -16.34 8.84
C LEU A 58 5.16 -17.20 7.57
N ALA A 59 6.22 -17.21 6.75
CA ALA A 59 6.20 -17.88 5.44
C ALA A 59 5.83 -19.36 5.54
N GLU A 60 6.39 -20.09 6.52
CA GLU A 60 6.11 -21.52 6.73
C GLU A 60 4.61 -21.79 7.03
N HIS A 61 3.95 -20.87 7.73
CA HIS A 61 2.52 -21.00 8.03
C HIS A 61 1.68 -20.88 6.75
N PHE A 62 2.01 -19.93 5.88
CA PHE A 62 1.30 -19.72 4.61
C PHE A 62 1.61 -20.79 3.55
N GLN A 63 2.73 -21.51 3.67
CA GLN A 63 3.00 -22.69 2.85
C GLN A 63 2.11 -23.89 3.23
N LYS A 64 1.69 -23.99 4.50
CA LYS A 64 0.86 -25.10 5.01
C LYS A 64 -0.63 -24.86 4.87
N VAL A 65 -1.07 -23.59 4.78
CA VAL A 65 -2.49 -23.22 4.70
C VAL A 65 -2.89 -22.97 3.26
N GLN A 66 -3.77 -23.81 2.72
CA GLN A 66 -4.27 -23.69 1.34
C GLN A 66 -5.64 -22.98 1.25
N ILE A 67 -6.37 -22.90 2.36
CA ILE A 67 -7.70 -22.31 2.43
C ILE A 67 -7.81 -21.50 3.72
N GLY A 68 -8.33 -20.28 3.61
CA GLY A 68 -8.56 -19.38 4.74
C GLY A 68 -9.93 -18.73 4.70
N ARG A 69 -10.24 -17.97 5.76
CA ARG A 69 -11.37 -17.03 5.77
C ARG A 69 -10.83 -15.62 5.55
N LEU A 70 -11.43 -14.87 4.63
CA LEU A 70 -11.04 -13.50 4.33
C LEU A 70 -12.27 -12.60 4.23
N GLY A 71 -12.19 -11.43 4.88
CA GLY A 71 -13.28 -10.45 4.88
C GLY A 71 -14.41 -10.78 5.85
N GLY A 72 -15.59 -10.20 5.59
CA GLY A 72 -16.79 -10.39 6.39
C GLY A 72 -17.45 -11.75 6.19
N GLU A 73 -18.36 -12.12 7.09
CA GLU A 73 -19.24 -13.30 6.97
C GLU A 73 -18.53 -14.66 6.82
N GLY A 74 -17.22 -14.73 7.08
CA GLY A 74 -16.46 -15.97 6.99
C GLY A 74 -16.35 -16.52 5.56
N ARG A 75 -16.34 -15.63 4.55
CA ARG A 75 -16.09 -16.02 3.15
C ARG A 75 -14.73 -16.72 3.03
N MET A 76 -14.71 -17.78 2.24
CA MET A 76 -13.53 -18.63 2.05
C MET A 76 -12.67 -18.09 0.91
N CYS A 77 -11.35 -18.22 1.02
CA CYS A 77 -10.41 -17.95 -0.05
C CYS A 77 -9.39 -19.08 -0.18
N HIS A 78 -8.84 -19.24 -1.38
CA HIS A 78 -7.67 -20.05 -1.60
C HIS A 78 -6.42 -19.22 -1.33
N ILE A 79 -5.41 -19.87 -0.74
CA ILE A 79 -4.12 -19.27 -0.42
C ILE A 79 -3.07 -20.08 -1.18
N THR A 80 -2.20 -19.38 -1.89
CA THR A 80 -1.14 -19.99 -2.69
C THR A 80 0.13 -19.18 -2.51
N ALA A 81 1.20 -19.86 -2.09
CA ALA A 81 2.52 -19.26 -2.04
C ALA A 81 3.07 -19.11 -3.46
N LEU A 82 3.65 -17.94 -3.76
CA LEU A 82 4.32 -17.68 -5.03
C LEU A 82 5.83 -17.86 -4.84
N GLU A 83 6.48 -18.60 -5.74
CA GLU A 83 7.93 -18.85 -5.67
C GLU A 83 8.76 -17.60 -6.00
N ALA A 84 8.21 -16.69 -6.79
CA ALA A 84 8.84 -15.41 -7.12
C ALA A 84 7.82 -14.28 -7.03
N SER A 85 8.27 -13.11 -6.57
CA SER A 85 7.44 -11.91 -6.59
C SER A 85 7.19 -11.51 -8.05
N PRO A 86 5.91 -11.42 -8.49
CA PRO A 86 5.59 -11.04 -9.86
C PRO A 86 5.87 -9.55 -10.15
N ILE A 87 6.29 -8.77 -9.14
CA ILE A 87 6.26 -7.31 -9.19
C ILE A 87 7.61 -6.69 -9.57
N PHE A 88 8.68 -7.46 -9.73
CA PHE A 88 9.98 -6.93 -10.14
C PHE A 88 10.21 -7.14 -11.62
N SER A 89 10.02 -6.09 -12.42
CA SER A 89 10.65 -6.01 -13.73
C SER A 89 11.40 -4.69 -13.89
N ASN A 90 12.67 -4.82 -14.26
CA ASN A 90 13.58 -3.75 -14.68
C ASN A 90 14.03 -2.72 -13.61
N THR A 91 14.65 -3.21 -12.53
CA THR A 91 15.32 -2.37 -11.52
C THR A 91 16.42 -1.48 -12.10
N GLN A 92 17.15 -1.98 -13.10
CA GLN A 92 18.27 -1.25 -13.70
C GLN A 92 17.82 0.06 -14.37
N LEU A 93 16.72 0.04 -15.12
CA LEU A 93 16.19 1.25 -15.76
C LEU A 93 15.75 2.31 -14.72
N MET A 94 15.22 1.87 -13.57
CA MET A 94 14.88 2.79 -12.48
C MET A 94 16.12 3.40 -11.84
N ILE A 95 17.15 2.60 -11.57
CA ILE A 95 18.43 3.07 -11.04
C ILE A 95 19.04 4.11 -11.97
N THR A 96 19.18 3.78 -13.27
CA THR A 96 19.73 4.70 -14.26
C THR A 96 18.93 6.00 -14.31
N ARG A 97 17.59 5.94 -14.33
CA ARG A 97 16.77 7.14 -14.37
C ARG A 97 16.96 8.04 -13.15
N ILE A 98 17.15 7.48 -11.96
CA ILE A 98 17.40 8.25 -10.74
C ILE A 98 18.84 8.80 -10.73
N GLN A 99 19.81 8.04 -11.22
CA GLN A 99 21.20 8.49 -11.36
C GLN A 99 21.34 9.64 -12.37
N ASP A 100 20.54 9.65 -13.43
CA ASP A 100 20.59 10.71 -14.43
C ASP A 100 20.00 12.04 -13.93
N THR A 101 18.97 11.97 -13.08
CA THR A 101 18.18 13.16 -12.71
C THR A 101 18.39 13.62 -11.27
N GLY A 102 18.81 12.73 -10.38
CA GLY A 102 18.80 12.95 -8.94
C GLY A 102 17.39 12.91 -8.33
N ARG A 103 16.39 12.41 -9.07
CA ARG A 103 14.97 12.49 -8.71
C ARG A 103 14.31 11.14 -8.69
N PHE A 104 13.49 10.91 -7.67
CA PHE A 104 12.72 9.69 -7.51
C PHE A 104 11.32 9.99 -6.99
N LYS A 105 10.39 9.06 -7.24
CA LYS A 105 9.02 9.12 -6.75
C LYS A 105 8.69 7.86 -5.98
N ILE A 106 7.79 7.99 -5.02
CA ILE A 106 7.26 6.90 -4.22
C ILE A 106 5.77 6.78 -4.46
N VAL A 107 5.29 5.59 -4.77
CA VAL A 107 3.87 5.26 -4.89
C VAL A 107 3.48 4.40 -3.69
N LEU A 108 2.58 4.87 -2.84
CA LEU A 108 2.04 4.05 -1.76
C LEU A 108 1.16 2.93 -2.32
N LEU A 109 1.50 1.69 -2.04
CA LEU A 109 0.71 0.51 -2.42
C LEU A 109 -0.43 0.24 -1.43
N THR A 110 -0.16 0.49 -0.15
CA THR A 110 -1.14 0.41 0.94
C THR A 110 -1.29 1.76 1.62
N PRO A 111 -2.35 1.98 2.41
CA PRO A 111 -2.51 3.23 3.14
C PRO A 111 -1.28 3.56 4.00
N GLY A 112 -0.88 4.83 3.98
CA GLY A 112 0.21 5.37 4.78
C GLY A 112 -0.30 5.90 6.13
N PHE A 113 0.27 5.48 7.24
CA PHE A 113 0.03 6.04 8.57
C PHE A 113 1.34 6.60 9.13
N PHE A 114 1.34 7.92 9.33
CA PHE A 114 2.48 8.71 9.79
C PHE A 114 2.03 9.53 11.00
N GLU A 115 2.35 9.02 12.19
CA GLU A 115 1.77 9.54 13.43
C GLU A 115 2.20 11.00 13.65
N ASN A 116 1.23 11.89 13.85
CA ASN A 116 1.48 13.33 14.04
C ASN A 116 2.14 14.06 12.85
N LYS A 117 2.28 13.41 11.68
CA LYS A 117 2.87 13.99 10.45
C LYS A 117 1.86 14.22 9.33
N GLY A 118 0.63 13.77 9.53
CA GLY A 118 -0.46 13.97 8.57
C GLY A 118 -0.22 13.21 7.27
N TYR A 119 0.21 13.92 6.22
CA TYR A 119 0.49 13.33 4.92
C TYR A 119 1.98 13.01 4.68
N TYR A 120 2.87 13.46 5.56
CA TYR A 120 4.31 13.33 5.33
C TYR A 120 4.87 12.06 5.98
N PRO A 121 5.71 11.29 5.27
CA PRO A 121 6.51 10.23 5.88
C PRO A 121 7.34 10.72 7.07
N ASP A 122 7.60 9.85 8.05
CA ASP A 122 8.17 10.25 9.35
C ASP A 122 9.58 10.85 9.27
N PHE A 123 10.36 10.45 8.25
CA PHE A 123 11.69 11.01 8.00
C PHE A 123 11.65 12.47 7.54
N LEU A 124 10.49 12.97 7.09
CA LEU A 124 10.33 14.36 6.71
C LEU A 124 10.02 15.24 7.92
N SER A 125 10.60 16.42 7.89
CA SER A 125 10.33 17.51 8.82
C SER A 125 9.71 18.68 8.05
N GLN A 126 8.64 19.23 8.60
CA GLN A 126 8.15 20.53 8.16
C GLN A 126 9.08 21.57 8.76
N ASN A 127 9.85 22.24 7.91
CA ASN A 127 10.71 23.35 8.28
C ASN A 127 10.08 24.66 7.80
N ASN A 128 10.72 25.79 8.08
CA ASN A 128 10.28 27.11 7.57
C ASN A 128 10.55 27.28 6.06
N SER A 129 11.03 26.24 5.36
CA SER A 129 11.19 26.24 3.91
C SER A 129 9.84 26.04 3.22
N HIS A 130 9.79 26.36 1.93
CA HIS A 130 8.63 26.12 1.08
C HIS A 130 8.35 24.61 0.87
N PHE A 131 9.34 23.74 1.03
CA PHE A 131 9.23 22.30 0.82
C PHE A 131 9.73 21.48 2.01
N PRO A 132 8.98 20.46 2.49
CA PRO A 132 9.44 19.54 3.52
C PRO A 132 10.70 18.78 3.10
N GLU A 133 11.63 18.61 4.03
CA GLU A 133 12.88 17.87 3.79
C GLU A 133 13.23 16.99 5.00
N GLY A 134 14.10 16.00 4.76
CA GLY A 134 14.51 15.05 5.77
C GLY A 134 15.71 14.23 5.36
N GLU A 135 16.38 13.62 6.33
CA GLU A 135 17.39 12.58 6.08
C GLU A 135 16.70 11.22 6.09
N TRP A 136 16.87 10.46 5.02
CA TRP A 136 16.37 9.10 4.94
C TRP A 136 17.53 8.10 4.93
N GLU A 137 17.57 7.27 5.95
CA GLU A 137 18.48 6.13 6.09
C GLU A 137 17.85 4.85 5.50
N ILE A 138 18.58 4.19 4.60
CA ILE A 138 18.20 2.91 3.97
C ILE A 138 19.46 2.05 3.93
N ASP A 139 19.41 0.85 4.52
CA ASP A 139 20.54 -0.10 4.58
C ASP A 139 21.86 0.52 5.05
N GLY A 140 21.81 1.46 6.00
CA GLY A 140 22.97 2.16 6.56
C GLY A 140 23.49 3.32 5.70
N HIS A 141 22.90 3.57 4.53
CA HIS A 141 23.19 4.74 3.70
C HIS A 141 22.20 5.86 3.99
N LYS A 142 22.69 7.10 4.12
CA LYS A 142 21.87 8.27 4.42
C LYS A 142 21.86 9.24 3.26
N LYS A 143 20.67 9.71 2.89
CA LYS A 143 20.53 10.81 1.92
C LYS A 143 19.53 11.84 2.41
N LYS A 144 19.91 13.11 2.30
CA LYS A 144 18.97 14.21 2.47
C LYS A 144 18.10 14.34 1.23
N VAL A 145 16.79 14.32 1.41
CA VAL A 145 15.78 14.38 0.34
C VAL A 145 14.78 15.49 0.63
N GLN A 146 14.27 16.10 -0.43
CA GLN A 146 13.26 17.15 -0.38
C GLN A 146 12.01 16.68 -1.12
N LEU A 147 10.85 16.85 -0.50
CA LEU A 147 9.55 16.58 -1.11
C LEU A 147 9.09 17.80 -1.91
N VAL A 148 9.16 17.71 -3.24
CA VAL A 148 8.81 18.84 -4.13
C VAL A 148 7.32 18.87 -4.50
N SER A 149 6.67 17.72 -4.53
CA SER A 149 5.24 17.63 -4.83
C SER A 149 4.64 16.32 -4.33
N MET A 150 3.32 16.28 -4.18
CA MET A 150 2.58 15.07 -3.86
C MET A 150 1.25 15.05 -4.61
N ALA A 151 0.97 13.94 -5.30
CA ALA A 151 -0.35 13.65 -5.86
C ALA A 151 -1.12 12.80 -4.87
N VAL A 152 -2.08 13.40 -4.15
CA VAL A 152 -2.78 12.77 -3.04
C VAL A 152 -4.29 12.99 -3.12
N GLN A 153 -5.05 12.01 -2.65
CA GLN A 153 -6.49 12.15 -2.41
C GLN A 153 -6.75 12.48 -0.94
N ARG A 154 -8.01 12.77 -0.60
CA ARG A 154 -8.40 12.99 0.79
C ARG A 154 -8.02 11.79 1.67
N ALA A 155 -7.42 12.07 2.83
CA ALA A 155 -7.10 11.07 3.85
C ALA A 155 -8.30 10.15 4.16
N LYS A 156 -8.02 8.84 4.27
CA LYS A 156 -9.00 7.81 4.58
C LYS A 156 -9.06 7.59 6.09
N LYS A 157 -10.27 7.46 6.62
CA LYS A 157 -10.50 7.04 8.01
C LYS A 157 -10.53 5.51 8.03
N ILE A 158 -9.55 4.89 8.68
CA ILE A 158 -9.40 3.44 8.74
C ILE A 158 -9.59 2.99 10.19
N GLY A 159 -10.44 1.99 10.39
CA GLY A 159 -10.63 1.34 11.67
C GLY A 159 -10.50 -0.17 11.51
N GLY A 160 -11.32 -0.92 12.24
CA GLY A 160 -11.39 -2.36 12.12
C GLY A 160 -12.09 -2.97 13.33
N TRP A 161 -12.04 -4.29 13.43
CA TRP A 161 -12.58 -5.03 14.56
C TRP A 161 -11.47 -5.80 15.25
N ASN A 162 -11.39 -5.70 16.57
CA ASN A 162 -10.51 -6.54 17.37
C ASN A 162 -11.24 -7.83 17.71
N LEU A 163 -10.84 -8.95 17.08
CA LEU A 163 -11.46 -10.25 17.31
C LEU A 163 -11.21 -10.80 18.72
N ALA A 164 -10.09 -10.47 19.35
CA ALA A 164 -9.74 -10.96 20.68
C ALA A 164 -10.57 -10.29 21.77
N THR A 165 -10.80 -8.98 21.65
CA THR A 165 -11.55 -8.20 22.65
C THR A 165 -13.01 -7.92 22.25
N GLY A 166 -13.40 -8.21 21.01
CA GLY A 166 -14.77 -8.03 20.54
C GLY A 166 -15.21 -6.56 20.45
N VAL A 167 -14.29 -5.63 20.19
CA VAL A 167 -14.60 -4.19 20.09
C VAL A 167 -13.98 -3.56 18.83
N PRO A 168 -14.51 -2.43 18.33
CA PRO A 168 -13.89 -1.68 17.25
C PRO A 168 -12.46 -1.22 17.58
N LYS A 169 -11.54 -1.29 16.60
CA LYS A 169 -10.21 -0.66 16.68
C LYS A 169 -10.35 0.87 16.63
N PRO A 170 -9.43 1.63 17.26
CA PRO A 170 -9.38 3.08 17.12
C PRO A 170 -9.33 3.50 15.65
N MET A 171 -10.03 4.59 15.33
CA MET A 171 -10.07 5.12 13.97
C MET A 171 -8.86 6.01 13.73
N ILE A 172 -8.05 5.68 12.73
CA ILE A 172 -6.90 6.46 12.28
C ILE A 172 -7.21 7.23 11.00
N LYS A 173 -6.50 8.34 10.79
CA LYS A 173 -6.47 9.05 9.50
C LYS A 173 -5.20 8.62 8.77
N ALA A 174 -5.38 7.92 7.66
CA ALA A 174 -4.28 7.42 6.83
C ALA A 174 -4.26 8.12 5.46
N VAL A 175 -3.06 8.32 4.94
CA VAL A 175 -2.81 8.66 3.55
C VAL A 175 -3.33 7.52 2.67
N PRO A 176 -4.12 7.78 1.62
CA PRO A 176 -4.67 6.72 0.79
C PRO A 176 -3.58 6.02 -0.04
N ALA A 177 -3.73 4.69 -0.22
CA ALA A 177 -3.03 3.97 -1.27
C ALA A 177 -3.22 4.65 -2.64
N GLY A 178 -2.19 4.58 -3.49
CA GLY A 178 -2.09 5.28 -4.77
C GLY A 178 -1.54 6.71 -4.66
N THR A 179 -1.26 7.21 -3.45
CA THR A 179 -0.59 8.51 -3.27
C THR A 179 0.82 8.45 -3.84
N VAL A 180 1.21 9.49 -4.57
CA VAL A 180 2.54 9.62 -5.16
C VAL A 180 3.29 10.79 -4.52
N TYR A 181 4.47 10.53 -3.97
CA TYR A 181 5.40 11.53 -3.47
C TYR A 181 6.52 11.74 -4.48
N TYR A 182 6.83 12.98 -4.82
CA TYR A 182 7.92 13.34 -5.74
C TYR A 182 9.06 13.97 -4.96
N PHE A 183 10.24 13.36 -5.04
CA PHE A 183 11.41 13.77 -4.31
C PHE A 183 12.56 14.20 -5.22
N GLU A 184 13.36 15.11 -4.68
CA GLU A 184 14.69 15.46 -5.19
C GLU A 184 15.74 15.18 -4.12
N MET A 185 16.88 14.63 -4.52
CA MET A 185 18.03 14.45 -3.64
C MET A 185 18.76 15.78 -3.46
N VAL A 186 18.96 16.18 -2.21
CA VAL A 186 19.68 17.42 -1.88
C VAL A 186 21.18 17.20 -2.08
N ASN A 187 21.84 18.13 -2.79
CA ASN A 187 23.25 18.03 -3.19
C ASN A 187 23.53 16.67 -3.86
N PHE A 188 22.74 16.34 -4.88
CA PHE A 188 22.86 15.10 -5.63
C PHE A 188 24.20 15.01 -6.38
N ASP A 189 24.85 13.87 -6.28
CA ASP A 189 26.04 13.50 -7.03
C ASP A 189 25.96 12.00 -7.42
N PRO A 190 25.95 11.65 -8.73
CA PRO A 190 25.71 10.28 -9.18
C PRO A 190 26.73 9.25 -8.66
N ASP A 191 27.99 9.66 -8.44
CA ASP A 191 29.07 8.77 -8.06
C ASP A 191 29.01 8.42 -6.56
N THR A 192 28.70 9.40 -5.72
CA THR A 192 28.60 9.24 -4.27
C THR A 192 27.25 8.71 -3.81
N ASP A 193 26.17 8.95 -4.54
CA ASP A 193 24.80 8.54 -4.16
C ASP A 193 24.38 7.18 -4.72
N LYS A 194 25.19 6.54 -5.57
CA LYS A 194 24.85 5.27 -6.25
C LYS A 194 24.41 4.14 -5.30
N ASP A 195 25.04 4.04 -4.12
CA ASP A 195 24.77 2.96 -3.18
C ASP A 195 23.41 3.20 -2.51
N TRP A 196 23.13 4.45 -2.12
CA TRP A 196 21.83 4.84 -1.59
C TRP A 196 20.70 4.64 -2.61
N ILE A 197 20.92 4.98 -3.89
CA ILE A 197 19.94 4.74 -4.97
C ILE A 197 19.67 3.24 -5.14
N THR A 198 20.71 2.41 -5.07
CA THR A 198 20.58 0.96 -5.18
C THR A 198 19.77 0.41 -4.01
N SER A 199 20.08 0.81 -2.78
CA SER A 199 19.32 0.46 -1.58
C SER A 199 17.87 0.94 -1.64
N LEU A 200 17.61 2.15 -2.16
CA LEU A 200 16.25 2.67 -2.33
C LEU A 200 15.40 1.79 -3.27
N ILE A 201 15.98 1.30 -4.37
CA ILE A 201 15.26 0.43 -5.31
C ILE A 201 15.07 -0.97 -4.74
N GLN A 202 16.08 -1.52 -4.07
CA GLN A 202 16.01 -2.84 -3.44
C GLN A 202 15.05 -2.89 -2.25
N SER A 203 14.95 -1.81 -1.48
CA SER A 203 14.05 -1.68 -0.34
C SER A 203 12.61 -1.30 -0.73
N SER A 204 12.31 -1.11 -2.01
CA SER A 204 11.05 -0.51 -2.45
C SER A 204 9.81 -1.33 -2.09
N PHE A 205 9.68 -2.52 -2.67
CA PHE A 205 8.78 -3.57 -2.22
C PHE A 205 9.66 -4.78 -1.91
N PRO A 206 9.40 -5.53 -0.84
CA PRO A 206 8.31 -5.38 0.10
C PRO A 206 8.54 -4.38 1.24
N GLY A 207 9.42 -3.37 1.05
CA GLY A 207 9.70 -2.44 2.13
C GLY A 207 8.53 -1.52 2.50
N THR A 208 8.71 -0.88 3.64
CA THR A 208 7.74 0.01 4.26
C THR A 208 8.38 1.35 4.53
N LEU A 209 7.70 2.45 4.18
CA LEU A 209 8.15 3.76 4.60
C LEU A 209 8.20 3.86 6.12
N PRO A 210 9.20 4.57 6.69
CA PRO A 210 9.27 4.84 8.12
C PRO A 210 7.95 5.39 8.66
N GLY A 211 7.49 4.82 9.77
CA GLY A 211 6.17 5.05 10.36
C GLY A 211 6.02 4.33 11.69
N ASP A 212 4.79 4.32 12.22
CA ASP A 212 4.45 3.52 13.40
C ASP A 212 4.68 2.02 13.14
N LEU A 213 5.54 1.41 13.95
CA LEU A 213 5.96 0.01 13.78
C LEU A 213 4.80 -0.99 13.86
N ASN A 214 3.76 -0.72 14.66
CA ASN A 214 2.62 -1.62 14.78
C ASN A 214 1.75 -1.60 13.52
N TYR A 215 1.60 -0.44 12.88
CA TYR A 215 0.87 -0.33 11.62
C TYR A 215 1.70 -0.84 10.44
N CYS A 216 3.00 -0.56 10.39
CA CYS A 216 3.88 -1.13 9.36
C CYS A 216 3.83 -2.67 9.36
N LYS A 217 3.87 -3.32 10.54
CA LYS A 217 3.70 -4.78 10.68
C LYS A 217 2.34 -5.30 10.21
N GLN A 218 1.32 -4.45 10.18
CA GLN A 218 -0.02 -4.78 9.64
C GLN A 218 -0.13 -4.53 8.13
N GLY A 219 0.97 -4.15 7.46
CA GLY A 219 1.02 -3.91 6.02
C GLY A 219 0.69 -2.47 5.62
N PHE A 220 0.70 -1.50 6.54
CA PHE A 220 0.67 -0.08 6.17
C PHE A 220 2.03 0.37 5.61
N ASN A 221 2.02 1.50 4.91
CA ASN A 221 3.24 2.19 4.43
C ASN A 221 4.04 1.43 3.36
N THR A 222 3.50 0.35 2.77
CA THR A 222 4.19 -0.35 1.67
C THR A 222 4.22 0.52 0.42
N PHE A 223 5.30 0.44 -0.35
CA PHE A 223 5.52 1.37 -1.46
C PHE A 223 6.20 0.74 -2.67
N PHE A 224 6.19 1.50 -3.78
CA PHE A 224 7.09 1.33 -4.91
C PHE A 224 7.83 2.62 -5.21
N THR A 225 9.02 2.49 -5.77
CA THR A 225 9.93 3.55 -6.15
C THR A 225 10.04 3.55 -7.66
N GLY A 226 10.12 4.73 -8.26
CA GLY A 226 10.58 4.88 -9.63
C GLY A 226 11.32 6.19 -9.83
N GLY A 227 12.03 6.33 -10.95
CA GLY A 227 12.55 7.62 -11.39
C GLY A 227 11.46 8.52 -11.98
N TRP A 228 11.69 9.84 -11.97
CA TRP A 228 10.85 10.81 -12.67
C TRP A 228 11.67 12.01 -13.15
N ASP A 229 11.05 12.91 -13.92
CA ASP A 229 11.69 14.07 -14.53
C ASP A 229 10.67 15.17 -14.86
N TYR A 230 11.10 16.42 -14.93
CA TYR A 230 10.28 17.54 -15.43
C TYR A 230 10.44 17.57 -16.95
N VAL A 231 9.58 16.85 -17.66
CA VAL A 231 9.53 16.96 -19.14
C VAL A 231 9.15 18.37 -19.55
#